data_AF-A0A1G1SS48-F1
#
_entry.id   AF-A0A1G1SS48-F1
#
_cell.length_a   1.000
_cell.length_b   1.000
_cell.length_c   1.000
_cell.angle_alpha   90.00
_cell.angle_beta   90.00
_cell.angle_gamma   90.00
#
_symmetry.space_group_name_H-M   'P 1'
#
loop_
_entity.id
_entity.type
_entity.pdbx_description
1 polymer ?
#
loop_
_entity_poly.entity_id
_entity_poly.type
_entity_poly.pdbx_seq_one_letter_code
_entity_poly.pdbx_strand_id
1 'polypeptide(L)'
;MPFLFLGLDVIPAGRQLAFARHPAERAHIFRRVGGRAGPWHRVAVYARSPYLDEDVLAPGTFVEYYVHVQADADAGTLQVCSHLLSATT
;
A
#
# COMPACT_ATOMS: atom_id res chain seq x y z
N MET A 1 13.77 -11.96 14.32
CA MET A 1 13.00 -10.70 14.38
C MET A 1 12.35 -10.50 13.02
N PRO A 2 11.04 -10.69 12.83
CA PRO A 2 10.45 -10.46 11.52
C PRO A 2 10.28 -8.95 11.35
N PHE A 3 11.19 -8.32 10.61
CA PHE A 3 11.06 -6.94 10.19
C PHE A 3 9.80 -6.82 9.34
N LEU A 4 8.80 -6.11 9.84
CA LEU A 4 7.61 -5.74 9.09
C LEU A 4 8.04 -4.65 8.11
N PHE A 5 8.35 -5.03 6.87
CA PHE A 5 8.85 -4.10 5.84
C PHE A 5 7.66 -3.37 5.21
N LEU A 6 7.15 -2.37 5.93
CA LEU A 6 6.13 -1.45 5.46
C LEU A 6 6.76 -0.07 5.29
N GLY A 7 6.76 0.47 4.07
CA GLY A 7 7.32 1.77 3.74
C GLY A 7 6.47 2.52 2.71
N LEU A 8 6.40 3.84 2.87
CA LEU A 8 5.81 4.77 1.91
C LEU A 8 6.84 5.85 1.61
N ASP A 9 7.34 5.87 0.37
CA ASP A 9 8.28 6.87 -0.10
C ASP A 9 7.64 7.71 -1.20
N VAL A 10 7.77 9.03 -1.11
CA VAL A 10 7.36 9.96 -2.17
C VAL A 10 8.58 10.26 -3.03
N ILE A 11 8.54 9.85 -4.29
CA ILE A 11 9.61 10.02 -5.28
C ILE A 11 9.07 10.84 -6.46
N PRO A 12 9.94 11.37 -7.36
CA PRO A 12 9.48 12.15 -8.51
C PRO A 12 8.49 11.41 -9.42
N ALA A 13 8.56 10.09 -9.47
CA ALA A 13 7.65 9.25 -10.26
C ALA A 13 6.31 8.95 -9.57
N GLY A 14 6.14 9.30 -8.28
CA GLY A 14 4.90 9.05 -7.55
C GLY A 14 5.12 8.59 -6.11
N ARG A 15 4.20 7.77 -5.60
CA ARG A 15 4.27 7.22 -4.23
C ARG A 15 4.57 5.74 -4.28
N GLN A 16 5.72 5.34 -3.76
CA GLN A 16 6.17 3.97 -3.73
C GLN A 16 5.77 3.31 -2.40
N LEU A 17 5.06 2.20 -2.48
CA LEU A 17 4.62 1.39 -1.34
C LEU A 17 5.43 0.09 -1.29
N ALA A 18 6.18 -0.12 -0.22
CA ALA A 18 6.80 -1.39 0.12
C ALA A 18 5.98 -2.07 1.23
N PHE A 19 5.60 -3.33 1.05
CA PHE A 19 4.71 -4.03 1.98
C PHE A 19 4.91 -5.55 2.06
N ALA A 20 5.75 -6.15 1.21
CA ALA A 20 5.97 -7.58 1.20
C ALA A 20 7.24 -7.97 1.95
N ARG A 21 7.17 -9.08 2.68
CA ARG A 21 8.31 -9.79 3.26
C ARG A 21 8.85 -10.85 2.31
N HIS A 22 7.99 -11.39 1.44
CA HIS A 22 8.34 -12.42 0.47
C HIS A 22 7.91 -12.01 -0.96
N PRO A 23 8.70 -12.31 -2.01
CA PRO A 23 8.36 -11.93 -3.39
C PRO A 23 7.04 -12.51 -3.92
N ALA A 24 6.56 -13.59 -3.30
CA ALA A 24 5.30 -14.24 -3.66
C ALA A 24 4.07 -13.58 -3.02
N GLU A 25 4.26 -12.78 -1.95
CA GLU A 25 3.16 -12.06 -1.32
C GLU A 25 2.56 -11.04 -2.28
N ARG A 26 1.23 -10.97 -2.27
CA ARG A 26 0.49 -9.99 -3.09
C ARG A 26 -0.43 -9.20 -2.21
N ALA A 27 -0.73 -7.96 -2.61
CA ALA A 27 -1.65 -7.12 -1.87
C ALA A 27 -2.74 -6.51 -2.74
N HIS A 28 -3.89 -6.25 -2.13
CA HIS A 28 -4.84 -5.28 -2.64
C HIS A 28 -4.54 -3.94 -2.01
N ILE A 29 -4.45 -2.90 -2.83
CA ILE A 29 -4.10 -1.54 -2.38
C ILE A 29 -5.31 -0.65 -2.59
N PHE A 30 -5.68 0.04 -1.54
CA PHE A 30 -6.75 1.02 -1.53
C PHE A 30 -6.18 2.37 -1.17
N ARG A 31 -6.70 3.43 -1.77
CA ARG A 31 -6.29 4.81 -1.56
C ARG A 31 -7.49 5.67 -1.20
N ARG A 32 -7.30 6.59 -0.26
CA ARG A 32 -8.22 7.67 0.05
C ARG A 32 -7.50 9.01 -0.09
N VAL A 33 -8.19 9.99 -0.64
CA VAL A 33 -7.68 11.35 -0.87
C VAL A 33 -8.53 12.33 -0.07
N GLY A 34 -7.90 13.35 0.53
CA GLY A 34 -8.60 14.37 1.32
C GLY A 34 -8.91 13.97 2.77
N GLY A 35 -8.21 12.95 3.28
CA GLY A 35 -8.35 12.49 4.66
C GLY A 35 -9.64 11.74 4.94
N ARG A 36 -10.08 11.71 6.20
CA ARG A 36 -11.16 10.83 6.69
C ARG A 36 -12.50 10.93 5.95
N ALA A 37 -12.78 12.06 5.31
CA ALA A 37 -14.02 12.29 4.58
C ALA A 37 -14.02 11.69 3.16
N GLY A 38 -12.84 11.33 2.62
CA GLY A 38 -12.74 10.77 1.28
C GLY A 38 -13.22 9.32 1.18
N PRO A 39 -13.79 8.88 0.05
CA PRO A 39 -14.03 7.47 -0.21
C PRO A 39 -12.72 6.70 -0.41
N TRP A 40 -12.74 5.41 -0.04
CA TRP A 40 -11.66 4.48 -0.38
C TRP A 40 -11.84 3.99 -1.83
N HIS A 41 -10.79 4.11 -2.63
CA HIS A 41 -10.71 3.59 -3.99
C HIS A 41 -9.73 2.44 -4.04
N ARG A 42 -10.11 1.30 -4.61
CA ARG A 42 -9.17 0.21 -4.86
C ARG A 42 -8.32 0.58 -6.07
N VAL A 43 -7.04 0.88 -5.84
CA VAL A 43 -6.11 1.33 -6.89
C VAL A 43 -5.29 0.17 -7.47
N ALA A 44 -5.11 -0.92 -6.72
CA ALA A 44 -4.44 -2.11 -7.24
C ALA A 44 -5.01 -3.41 -6.66
N VAL A 45 -4.93 -4.48 -7.46
CA VAL A 45 -5.37 -5.83 -7.12
C VAL A 45 -4.20 -6.78 -7.37
N TYR A 46 -3.87 -7.63 -6.40
CA TYR A 46 -2.72 -8.55 -6.47
C TYR A 46 -1.39 -7.87 -6.81
N ALA A 47 -1.19 -6.66 -6.30
CA ALA A 47 0.04 -5.88 -6.47
C ALA A 47 1.22 -6.59 -5.79
N ARG A 48 2.39 -6.52 -6.43
CA ARG A 48 3.66 -6.93 -5.85
C ARG A 48 4.35 -5.74 -5.20
N SER A 49 5.19 -6.02 -4.21
CA SER A 49 6.04 -5.02 -3.58
C SER A 49 7.37 -4.88 -4.36
N PRO A 50 7.90 -3.67 -4.58
CA PRO A 50 7.24 -2.39 -4.35
C PRO A 50 6.15 -2.10 -5.40
N TYR A 51 5.09 -1.43 -4.99
CA TYR A 51 4.06 -0.88 -5.88
C TYR A 51 4.24 0.63 -6.03
N LEU A 52 4.16 1.15 -7.24
CA LEU A 52 4.21 2.58 -7.52
C LEU A 52 2.80 3.09 -7.85
N ASP A 53 2.31 4.03 -7.05
CA ASP A 53 1.13 4.83 -7.41
C ASP A 53 1.59 6.07 -8.19
N GLU A 54 1.27 6.12 -9.47
CA GLU A 54 1.65 7.18 -10.42
C GLU A 54 0.58 8.28 -10.57
N ASP A 55 -0.56 8.20 -9.89
CA ASP A 55 -1.64 9.18 -10.10
C ASP A 55 -1.23 10.63 -9.77
N VAL A 56 -1.52 11.56 -10.65
CA VAL A 56 -1.20 12.97 -10.41
C VAL A 56 -2.20 13.55 -9.42
N LEU A 57 -1.72 13.94 -8.24
CA LEU A 57 -2.51 14.59 -7.20
C LEU A 57 -2.01 16.03 -7.01
N ALA A 58 -2.91 16.93 -6.63
CA ALA A 58 -2.54 18.32 -6.39
C ALA A 58 -1.54 18.42 -5.21
N PRO A 59 -0.53 19.30 -5.26
CA PRO A 59 0.40 19.49 -4.14
C PRO A 59 -0.33 19.83 -2.83
N GLY A 60 0.17 19.32 -1.72
CA GLY A 60 -0.45 19.46 -0.40
C GLY A 60 -1.64 18.53 -0.17
N THR A 61 -1.98 17.67 -1.14
CA THR A 61 -3.06 16.70 -0.96
C THR A 61 -2.64 15.63 0.04
N PHE A 62 -3.47 15.45 1.07
CA PHE A 62 -3.33 14.36 2.03
C PHE A 62 -3.87 13.05 1.46
N VAL A 63 -3.04 12.02 1.48
CA VAL A 63 -3.34 10.70 0.90
C VAL A 63 -3.13 9.64 1.96
N GLU A 64 -4.07 8.71 2.02
CA GLU A 64 -3.97 7.51 2.85
C GLU A 64 -4.03 6.26 1.98
N TYR A 65 -3.24 5.27 2.34
CA TYR A 65 -3.22 3.96 1.71
C TYR A 65 -3.60 2.89 2.72
N TYR A 66 -4.51 2.01 2.33
CA TYR A 66 -4.84 0.79 3.04
C TYR A 66 -4.33 -0.38 2.21
N VAL A 67 -3.34 -1.10 2.73
CA VAL A 67 -2.70 -2.25 2.06
C VAL A 67 -3.18 -3.52 2.73
N HIS A 68 -3.80 -4.41 1.97
CA HIS A 68 -4.27 -5.72 2.42
C HIS A 68 -3.40 -6.80 1.78
N VAL A 69 -2.42 -7.30 2.53
CA VAL A 69 -1.50 -8.36 2.07
C VAL A 69 -2.17 -9.73 2.23
N GLN A 70 -2.16 -10.51 1.16
CA GLN A 70 -2.51 -11.93 1.15
C GLN A 70 -1.21 -12.72 1.09
N ALA A 71 -0.86 -13.38 2.18
CA ALA A 71 0.18 -14.42 2.17
C ALA A 71 -0.38 -15.67 1.45
N ASP A 72 0.40 -16.25 0.54
CA ASP A 72 0.03 -17.51 -0.10
C ASP A 72 0.01 -18.65 0.95
N ALA A 73 -0.95 -19.55 0.83
CA ALA A 73 -1.32 -20.52 1.85
C ALA A 73 -0.32 -21.69 2.03
N ASP A 74 0.82 -21.67 1.33
CA ASP A 74 1.89 -22.69 1.47
C ASP A 74 2.49 -22.74 2.90
N ALA A 75 2.25 -21.74 3.75
CA ALA A 75 2.66 -21.74 5.16
C ALA A 75 1.55 -22.12 6.17
N GLY A 76 0.40 -22.61 5.71
CA GLY A 76 -0.67 -23.14 6.59
C GLY A 76 -1.41 -22.10 7.44
N THR A 77 -1.14 -20.80 7.26
CA THR A 77 -1.92 -19.72 7.88
C THR A 77 -1.94 -18.51 6.96
N LEU A 78 -3.14 -18.12 6.50
CA LEU A 78 -3.33 -16.84 5.82
C LEU A 78 -3.04 -15.72 6.82
N GLN A 79 -1.80 -15.22 6.84
CA GLN A 79 -1.51 -13.97 7.54
C GLN A 79 -2.05 -12.83 6.72
N VAL A 80 -3.21 -12.33 7.14
CA VAL A 80 -3.77 -11.08 6.67
C VAL A 80 -3.17 -9.96 7.52
N CYS A 81 -2.33 -9.13 6.93
CA CYS A 81 -1.86 -7.90 7.55
C CYS A 81 -2.45 -6.71 6.81
N SER A 82 -3.06 -5.80 7.57
CA SER A 82 -3.58 -4.55 7.06
C SER A 82 -2.80 -3.37 7.64
N HIS A 83 -2.43 -2.44 6.76
CA HIS A 83 -1.65 -1.28 7.14
C HIS A 83 -2.23 0.00 6.56
N LEU A 84 -2.29 1.03 7.41
CA LEU A 84 -2.62 2.39 7.03
C LEU A 84 -1.33 3.20 6.92
N LEU A 85 -1.06 3.74 5.74
CA LEU A 85 0.06 4.65 5.49
C LEU A 85 -0.49 6.01 5.07
N SER A 86 0.15 7.09 5.51
CA SER A 86 -0.26 8.44 5.16
C SER A 86 0.92 9.24 4.63
N ALA A 87 0.69 10.04 3.59
CA ALA A 87 1.64 11.01 3.10
C ALA A 87 0.93 12.28 2.63
N THR A 88 1.69 13.36 2.60
CA THR A 88 1.31 14.61 1.94
C THR A 88 2.10 14.70 0.64
N THR A 89 1.39 14.94 -0.46
CA THR A 89 1.98 15.11 -1.81
C THR A 89 2.57 16.48 -2.04
#